data_AF-A0A067T285-F1
#
_entry.id   AF-A0A067T285-F1
#
_cell.length_a   1.000
_cell.length_b   1.000
_cell.length_c   1.000
_cell.angle_alpha   90.00
_cell.angle_beta   90.00
_cell.angle_gamma   90.00
#
_symmetry.space_group_name_H-M   'P 1'
#
loop_
_entity.id
_entity.type
_entity.pdbx_description
1 polymer ?
#
loop_
_entity_poly.entity_id
_entity_poly.type
_entity_poly.pdbx_seq_one_letter_code
_entity_poly.pdbx_strand_id
1 'polypeptide(L)'
;MLLALSAIAKKPKYANDMLKATLRKHRADETPDWRIWCWDCPGKLYFPGPGETLSNLTVHLQNRQHRQRVNKRLAAATATRTGENS
;
A
#
# COMPACT_ATOMS: atom_id res chain seq x y z
N MET A 1 16.53 27.08 -23.75
CA MET A 1 16.86 25.73 -23.24
C MET A 1 15.79 25.34 -22.23
N LEU A 2 14.65 24.83 -22.72
CA LEU A 2 13.49 24.49 -21.87
C LEU A 2 13.82 23.25 -21.02
N LEU A 3 13.58 23.36 -19.72
CA LEU A 3 13.71 22.27 -18.76
C LEU A 3 12.65 21.20 -19.06
N ALA A 4 13.09 20.06 -19.58
CA ALA A 4 12.29 18.85 -19.64
C ALA A 4 12.19 18.26 -18.23
N LEU A 5 11.14 18.64 -17.49
CA LEU A 5 10.74 17.92 -16.28
C LEU A 5 10.16 16.57 -16.71
N SER A 6 10.97 15.54 -16.54
CA SER A 6 10.63 14.15 -16.77
C SER A 6 9.46 13.73 -15.87
N ALA A 7 8.27 13.63 -16.47
CA ALA A 7 7.13 12.96 -15.87
C ALA A 7 7.44 11.46 -15.77
N ILE A 8 8.04 11.04 -14.65
CA ILE A 8 8.10 9.62 -14.29
C ILE A 8 6.66 9.21 -13.98
N ALA A 9 6.00 8.65 -15.00
CA ALA A 9 4.70 8.01 -14.86
C ALA A 9 4.83 6.85 -13.87
N LYS A 10 4.61 7.13 -12.57
CA LYS A 10 4.41 6.08 -11.56
C LYS A 10 3.26 5.22 -12.08
N LYS A 11 3.53 3.98 -12.48
CA LYS A 11 2.47 3.04 -12.87
C LYS A 11 1.49 2.95 -11.69
N PRO A 12 0.25 3.48 -11.83
CA PRO A 12 -0.56 3.86 -10.68
C PRO A 12 -1.37 2.70 -10.11
N LYS A 13 -1.17 1.47 -10.61
CA LYS A 13 -2.07 0.34 -10.36
C LYS A 13 -2.27 0.04 -8.87
N TYR A 14 -1.31 0.40 -8.01
CA TYR A 14 -1.45 0.27 -6.56
C TYR A 14 -1.19 1.58 -5.78
N ALA A 15 -1.27 2.74 -6.44
CA ALA A 15 -0.89 4.02 -5.83
C ALA A 15 -1.83 4.47 -4.71
N ASN A 16 -3.07 3.97 -4.73
CA ASN A 16 -4.08 4.32 -3.75
C ASN A 16 -4.15 3.34 -2.58
N ASP A 17 -3.41 2.23 -2.63
CA ASP A 17 -3.45 1.18 -1.61
C ASP A 17 -2.65 1.61 -0.38
N MET A 18 -3.27 1.57 0.80
CA MET A 18 -2.60 2.01 2.03
C MET A 18 -1.91 0.84 2.72
N LEU A 19 -0.60 0.76 2.53
CA LEU A 19 0.26 -0.26 3.13
C LEU A 19 1.15 0.35 4.21
N LYS A 20 1.36 -0.38 5.31
CA LYS A 20 2.33 -0.01 6.36
C LYS A 20 3.35 -1.12 6.51
N ALA A 21 4.61 -0.82 6.23
CA ALA A 21 5.72 -1.68 6.56
C ALA A 21 6.24 -1.35 7.96
N THR A 22 6.58 -2.36 8.74
CA THR A 22 7.20 -2.20 10.06
C THR A 22 8.32 -3.22 10.17
N LEU A 23 9.51 -2.76 10.53
CA LEU A 23 10.64 -3.61 10.83
C LEU A 23 10.60 -3.95 12.32
N ARG A 24 10.50 -5.24 12.65
CA ARG A 24 10.78 -5.71 14.01
C ARG A 24 12.29 -5.94 14.09
N LYS A 25 12.99 -5.05 14.81
CA LYS A 25 14.32 -5.38 15.33
C LYS A 25 14.13 -6.44 16.39
N HIS A 26 14.65 -7.63 16.13
CA HIS A 26 14.78 -8.65 17.15
C HIS A 26 16.12 -8.43 17.89
N ARG A 27 16.44 -9.26 18.88
CA ARG A 27 17.69 -9.15 19.67
C ARG A 27 18.92 -9.09 18.75
N ALA A 28 20.06 -8.63 19.28
CA ALA A 28 21.26 -8.29 18.50
C ALA A 28 21.74 -9.37 17.48
N ASP A 29 21.43 -10.65 17.71
CA ASP A 29 21.82 -11.79 16.85
C ASP A 29 20.73 -12.28 15.89
N GLU A 30 19.56 -11.66 15.85
CA GLU A 30 18.43 -12.14 15.04
C GLU A 30 18.18 -11.27 13.81
N THR A 31 17.86 -11.94 12.71
CA THR A 31 17.58 -11.29 11.42
C THR A 31 16.34 -10.39 11.55
N PRO A 32 16.43 -9.13 11.10
CA PRO A 32 15.31 -8.20 11.22
C PRO A 32 14.13 -8.64 10.33
N ASP A 33 12.93 -8.69 10.92
CA ASP A 33 11.72 -9.14 10.25
C ASP A 33 10.86 -7.97 9.78
N TRP A 34 10.65 -7.88 8.46
CA TRP A 34 9.67 -6.95 7.90
C TRP A 34 8.25 -7.51 8.03
N ARG A 35 7.32 -6.63 8.40
CA ARG A 35 5.89 -6.91 8.55
C ARG A 35 5.10 -5.89 7.77
N ILE A 36 4.29 -6.33 6.81
CA ILE A 36 3.50 -5.44 5.96
C ILE A 36 2.02 -5.62 6.28
N TRP A 37 1.38 -4.50 6.60
CA TRP A 37 -0.05 -4.40 6.94
C TRP A 37 -0.80 -3.68 5.83
N CYS A 38 -2.00 -4.15 5.50
CA CYS A 38 -2.92 -3.42 4.63
C CYS A 38 -3.98 -2.71 5.47
N TRP A 39 -4.04 -1.39 5.41
CA TRP A 39 -5.03 -0.58 6.14
C TRP A 39 -6.44 -0.74 5.58
N ASP A 40 -6.57 -1.05 4.30
CA ASP A 40 -7.86 -1.33 3.66
C ASP A 40 -8.40 -2.71 4.04
N CYS A 41 -7.56 -3.60 4.56
CA CYS A 41 -7.93 -4.98 4.90
C CYS A 41 -7.47 -5.33 6.33
N PRO A 42 -8.29 -5.06 7.35
CA PRO A 42 -7.94 -5.33 8.74
C PRO A 42 -7.64 -6.83 8.94
N GLY A 43 -6.58 -7.12 9.68
CA GLY A 43 -6.12 -8.48 9.98
C GLY A 43 -5.26 -9.14 8.91
N LYS A 44 -4.98 -8.49 7.76
CA LYS A 44 -4.04 -9.02 6.76
C LYS A 44 -2.62 -8.54 7.03
N LEU A 45 -1.78 -9.46 7.49
CA LEU A 45 -0.35 -9.29 7.72
C LEU A 45 0.44 -10.16 6.73
N TYR A 46 1.44 -9.57 6.09
CA TYR A 46 2.36 -10.27 5.19
C TYR A 46 3.78 -10.23 5.73
N PHE A 47 4.45 -11.37 5.61
CA PHE A 47 5.89 -11.53 5.79
C PHE A 47 6.52 -11.62 4.40
N PRO A 48 7.58 -10.86 4.10
CA PRO A 48 8.31 -11.05 2.86
C PRO A 48 8.87 -12.47 2.82
N GLY A 49 8.76 -13.13 1.67
CA GLY A 49 9.36 -14.44 1.47
C GLY A 49 10.88 -14.37 1.38
N PRO A 50 11.55 -15.52 1.20
CA PRO A 50 12.99 -15.56 0.89
C PRO A 50 13.33 -14.56 -0.24
N GLY A 51 14.39 -13.79 -0.05
CA GLY A 51 14.79 -12.72 -0.98
C GLY A 51 13.90 -11.47 -0.94
N GLU A 52 13.25 -11.19 0.20
CA GLU A 52 12.38 -10.02 0.42
C GLU A 52 11.21 -9.92 -0.57
N THR A 53 10.75 -11.07 -1.06
CA THR A 53 9.72 -11.13 -2.11
C THR A 53 8.32 -10.83 -1.58
N LEU A 54 7.53 -10.10 -2.36
CA LEU A 54 6.17 -9.67 -2.02
C LEU A 54 5.10 -10.35 -2.90
N SER A 55 5.36 -11.59 -3.35
CA SER A 55 4.47 -12.34 -4.23
C SER A 55 3.07 -12.53 -3.62
N ASN A 56 3.00 -12.91 -2.34
CA ASN A 56 1.73 -13.07 -1.61
C ASN A 56 0.96 -11.75 -1.47
N LEU A 57 1.68 -10.65 -1.23
CA LEU A 57 1.09 -9.32 -1.20
C LEU A 57 0.53 -8.93 -2.58
N THR A 58 1.21 -9.29 -3.67
CA THR A 58 0.75 -8.98 -5.02
C THR A 58 -0.59 -9.65 -5.33
N VAL A 59 -0.77 -10.92 -4.95
CA VAL A 59 -2.05 -11.64 -5.07
C VAL A 59 -3.14 -10.94 -4.28
N HIS A 60 -2.83 -10.50 -3.05
CA HIS A 60 -3.76 -9.74 -2.23
C HIS A 60 -4.20 -8.43 -2.88
N LEU A 61 -3.25 -7.66 -3.43
CA LEU A 61 -3.56 -6.41 -4.12
C LEU A 61 -4.39 -6.64 -5.39
N GLN A 62 -4.33 -7.82 -6.01
CA GLN A 62 -5.18 -8.16 -7.16
C GLN A 62 -6.57 -8.67 -6.75
N ASN A 63 -6.78 -9.00 -5.47
CA ASN A 63 -8.04 -9.54 -4.99
C ASN A 63 -9.18 -8.52 -5.15
N ARG A 64 -10.31 -8.96 -5.73
CA ARG A 64 -11.49 -8.14 -5.97
C ARG A 64 -12.03 -7.46 -4.70
N GLN A 65 -12.06 -8.18 -3.57
CA GLN A 65 -12.58 -7.64 -2.31
C GLN A 65 -11.70 -6.50 -1.78
N HIS A 66 -10.38 -6.67 -1.87
CA HIS A 66 -9.44 -5.61 -1.53
C HIS A 66 -9.69 -4.35 -2.38
N ARG A 67 -9.85 -4.51 -3.70
CA ARG A 67 -10.16 -3.38 -4.61
C ARG A 67 -11.48 -2.70 -4.30
N GLN A 68 -12.51 -3.45 -3.94
CA GLN A 68 -13.78 -2.87 -3.51
C GLN A 68 -13.63 -2.00 -2.25
N ARG A 69 -12.80 -2.43 -1.28
CA ARG A 69 -12.55 -1.66 -0.05
C ARG A 69 -11.77 -0.37 -0.33
N VAL A 70 -10.74 -0.44 -1.17
CA VAL A 70 -9.98 0.74 -1.63
C VAL A 70 -10.92 1.74 -2.32
N ASN A 71 -11.73 1.28 -3.27
CA ASN A 71 -12.68 2.15 -3.97
C ASN A 71 -13.70 2.79 -3.03
N LYS A 72 -14.22 2.03 -2.05
CA LYS A 72 -15.15 2.56 -1.04
C LYS A 72 -14.50 3.67 -0.22
N ARG A 73 -13.24 3.50 0.21
CA ARG A 73 -12.51 4.55 0.93
C ARG A 73 -12.28 5.79 0.07
N LEU A 74 -11.87 5.61 -1.19
CA LEU A 74 -11.63 6.74 -2.11
C LEU A 74 -12.92 7.52 -2.42
N ALA A 75 -14.05 6.83 -2.55
CA ALA A 75 -15.34 7.46 -2.72
C ALA A 75 -15.71 8.31 -1.48
N ALA A 76 -15.52 7.76 -0.27
CA ALA A 76 -15.76 8.50 0.97
C ALA A 76 -14.84 9.74 1.11
N ALA A 77 -13.54 9.59 0.81
CA ALA A 77 -12.59 10.70 0.88
C ALA A 77 -12.86 11.81 -0.15
N THR A 78 -13.49 11.48 -1.28
CA THR A 78 -13.94 12.48 -2.25
C THR A 78 -15.19 13.21 -1.76
N ALA A 79 -16.15 12.49 -1.18
CA ALA A 79 -17.36 13.09 -0.62
C ALA A 79 -17.05 14.07 0.53
N THR A 80 -16.12 13.73 1.43
CA THR A 80 -15.71 14.63 2.52
C THR A 80 -15.12 15.94 1.99
N ARG A 81 -14.31 15.91 0.94
CA ARG A 81 -13.68 17.11 0.36
C ARG A 81 -14.67 18.05 -0.33
N THR A 82 -15.81 17.57 -0.80
CA THR A 82 -16.81 18.40 -1.48
C THR A 82 -17.71 19.15 -0.49
N GLY A 83 -17.90 18.64 0.73
CA GLY A 83 -18.77 19.25 1.74
C GLY A 83 -18.14 20.35 2.60
N GLU A 84 -16.80 20.50 2.57
CA GLU A 84 -16.06 21.43 3.43
C GLU A 84 -15.80 22.80 2.76
N ASN A 85 -16.22 22.96 1.50
CA ASN A 85 -15.95 24.15 0.68
C ASN A 85 -17.24 24.87 0.26
N SER A 86 -18.28 24.82 1.10
CA SER A 86 -19.57 25.51 0.93
C SER A 86 -20.02 26.16 2.23
#